data_AF-A0A2T4NK06-F1
#
_entry.id   AF-A0A2T4NK06-F1
#
_cell.length_a   1.000
_cell.length_b   1.000
_cell.length_c   1.000
_cell.angle_alpha   90.00
_cell.angle_beta   90.00
_cell.angle_gamma   90.00
#
_symmetry.space_group_name_H-M   'P 1'
#
loop_
_entity.id
_entity.type
_entity.pdbx_description
1 polymer ?
#
loop_
_entity_poly.entity_id
_entity_poly.type
_entity_poly.pdbx_seq_one_letter_code
_entity_poly.pdbx_strand_id
1 'polypeptide(L)'
;MTLFALFGPPAITLLLFVIGVFPYALWVTRKKPSRTARLAAVGSAAALAAYGAGTFYGLAYTNPLDLCATKTASGDYVDSGRDYSLTSATVHHFPPSVTCHWSSGYSTDDVSFWVTPLLFAGLACATVCFTLILINRSQRRRAPHDNELDA
;
A
#
# COMPACT_ATOMS: atom_id res chain seq x y z
N MET A 1 1.22 -6.77 28.55
CA MET A 1 1.29 -6.11 27.22
C MET A 1 2.75 -5.86 26.91
N THR A 2 3.31 -6.47 25.87
CA THR A 2 4.75 -6.44 25.57
C THR A 2 5.18 -5.04 25.14
N LEU A 3 6.32 -4.54 25.64
CA LEU A 3 6.90 -3.24 25.28
C LEU A 3 6.99 -3.04 23.74
N PHE A 4 7.17 -4.13 23.00
CA PHE A 4 7.15 -4.15 21.53
C PHE A 4 5.80 -3.77 20.91
N ALA A 5 4.66 -4.10 21.53
CA ALA A 5 3.34 -3.71 21.03
C ALA A 5 3.09 -2.21 21.20
N LEU A 6 3.67 -1.59 22.23
CA LEU A 6 3.50 -0.16 22.53
C LEU A 6 4.51 0.73 21.77
N PHE A 7 5.78 0.30 21.69
CA PHE A 7 6.88 1.08 21.11
C PHE A 7 7.30 0.64 19.70
N GLY A 8 6.96 -0.58 19.30
CA GLY A 8 7.28 -1.12 17.97
C GLY A 8 6.64 -0.29 16.85
N PRO A 9 5.32 -0.09 16.83
CA PRO A 9 4.66 0.71 15.81
C PRO A 9 5.21 2.14 15.67
N PRO A 10 5.39 2.95 16.74
CA PRO A 10 5.95 4.30 16.59
C PRO A 10 7.42 4.30 16.17
N ALA A 11 8.25 3.37 16.66
CA ALA A 11 9.65 3.28 16.26
C ALA A 11 9.81 2.89 14.78
N ILE A 12 9.04 1.91 14.30
CA ILE A 12 9.01 1.51 12.88
C ILE A 12 8.51 2.66 12.02
N THR A 13 7.48 3.38 12.46
CA THR A 13 6.94 4.53 11.73
C THR A 13 7.97 5.65 11.59
N LEU A 14 8.68 5.98 12.67
CA LEU A 14 9.76 6.97 12.64
C LEU A 14 10.91 6.53 11.72
N LEU A 15 11.31 5.25 11.79
CA LEU A 15 12.39 4.72 10.95
C LEU A 15 12.02 4.77 9.47
N LEU A 16 10.80 4.36 9.11
CA LEU A 16 10.29 4.47 7.74
C LEU A 16 10.16 5.92 7.28
N PHE A 17 9.75 6.83 8.18
CA PHE A 17 9.67 8.26 7.87
C PHE A 17 11.06 8.85 7.58
N VAL A 18 12.06 8.53 8.40
CA VAL A 18 13.44 8.99 8.18
C VAL A 18 14.00 8.42 6.87
N ILE A 19 13.80 7.12 6.61
CA ILE A 19 14.26 6.47 5.38
C ILE A 19 13.51 6.99 4.15
N GLY A 20 12.27 7.45 4.26
CA GLY A 20 11.53 8.03 3.12
C GLY A 20 11.87 9.50 2.88
N VAL A 21 11.82 10.32 3.94
CA VAL A 21 11.94 11.78 3.85
C VAL A 21 13.37 12.21 3.55
N PHE A 22 14.38 11.56 4.15
CA PHE A 22 15.77 11.95 3.98
C PHE A 22 16.28 11.80 2.53
N PRO A 23 16.13 10.65 1.85
CA PRO A 23 16.53 10.53 0.45
C PRO A 23 15.64 11.35 -0.47
N TYR A 24 14.35 11.54 -0.17
CA TYR A 24 13.49 12.44 -0.96
C TYR A 24 13.96 13.89 -0.86
N ALA A 25 14.28 14.38 0.34
CA ALA A 25 14.81 15.72 0.57
C ALA A 25 16.18 15.91 -0.11
N LEU A 26 17.08 14.93 0.01
CA LEU A 26 18.36 14.92 -0.69
C LEU A 26 18.19 14.93 -2.21
N TRP A 27 17.22 14.18 -2.74
CA TRP A 27 16.93 14.14 -4.18
C TRP A 27 16.37 15.47 -4.68
N VAL A 28 15.43 16.08 -3.94
CA VAL A 28 14.82 17.37 -4.29
C VAL A 28 15.85 18.50 -4.28
N THR A 29 16.70 18.53 -3.24
CA THR A 29 17.73 19.57 -3.09
C THR A 29 18.85 19.44 -4.12
N ARG A 30 19.32 18.22 -4.43
CA ARG A 30 20.45 18.01 -5.35
C ARG A 30 20.06 18.02 -6.83
N LYS A 31 18.93 17.43 -7.21
CA LYS A 31 18.56 17.25 -8.63
C LYS A 31 17.53 18.24 -9.16
N LYS A 32 16.95 19.10 -8.31
CA LYS A 32 15.86 20.03 -8.66
C LYS A 32 14.82 19.38 -9.60
N PRO A 33 14.20 18.26 -9.17
CA PRO A 33 13.33 17.48 -10.03
C PRO A 33 12.09 18.27 -10.43
N SER A 34 11.59 18.01 -11.64
CA SER A 34 10.36 18.60 -12.17
C SER A 34 9.14 18.22 -11.32
N ARG A 35 8.08 19.03 -11.39
CA ARG A 35 6.83 18.81 -10.64
C ARG A 35 6.26 17.41 -10.88
N THR A 36 6.31 16.93 -12.12
CA THR A 36 5.84 15.58 -12.51
C THR A 36 6.66 14.46 -11.86
N ALA A 37 7.98 14.63 -11.76
CA ALA A 37 8.84 13.64 -11.10
C ALA A 37 8.59 13.60 -9.58
N ARG A 38 8.32 14.77 -8.96
CA ARG A 38 7.93 14.82 -7.55
C ARG A 38 6.60 14.12 -7.30
N LEU A 39 5.60 14.34 -8.15
CA LEU A 39 4.30 13.67 -8.06
C LEU A 39 4.41 12.16 -8.29
N ALA A 40 5.25 11.69 -9.23
CA ALA A 40 5.52 10.27 -9.42
C ALA A 40 6.11 9.61 -8.16
N ALA A 41 7.07 10.28 -7.52
CA ALA A 41 7.70 9.79 -6.30
C ALA A 41 6.71 9.73 -5.13
N VAL A 42 5.91 10.78 -4.93
CA VAL A 42 4.89 10.83 -3.88
C VAL A 42 3.78 9.80 -4.13
N GLY A 43 3.31 9.67 -5.38
CA GLY A 43 2.30 8.67 -5.75
C GLY A 43 2.79 7.24 -5.52
N SER A 44 4.04 6.95 -5.91
CA SER A 44 4.67 5.65 -5.64
C SER A 44 4.82 5.37 -4.15
N ALA A 45 5.27 6.37 -3.37
CA ALA A 45 5.41 6.23 -1.92
C ALA A 45 4.06 6.01 -1.24
N ALA A 46 3.00 6.72 -1.67
CA ALA A 46 1.65 6.55 -1.16
C ALA A 46 1.09 5.15 -1.48
N ALA A 47 1.30 4.66 -2.70
CA ALA A 47 0.89 3.31 -3.10
C ALA A 47 1.60 2.23 -2.29
N LEU A 48 2.92 2.36 -2.10
CA LEU A 48 3.71 1.44 -1.28
C LEU A 48 3.29 1.48 0.19
N ALA A 49 3.00 2.66 0.73
CA ALA A 49 2.51 2.81 2.09
C ALA A 49 1.11 2.19 2.27
N ALA A 50 0.21 2.38 1.30
CA ALA A 50 -1.13 1.77 1.30
C ALA A 50 -1.05 0.24 1.23
N TYR A 51 -0.24 -0.29 0.31
CA TYR A 51 -0.01 -1.72 0.18
C TYR A 51 0.61 -2.29 1.45
N GLY A 52 1.66 -1.65 1.95
CA GLY A 52 2.30 -1.98 3.22
C GLY A 52 1.28 -2.02 4.36
N ALA A 53 0.51 -0.97 4.57
CA ALA A 53 -0.52 -0.93 5.60
C ALA A 53 -1.53 -2.09 5.47
N GLY A 54 -2.01 -2.39 4.26
CA GLY A 54 -2.89 -3.53 4.01
C GLY A 54 -2.24 -4.88 4.36
N THR A 55 -0.98 -5.07 4.01
CA THR A 55 -0.23 -6.31 4.33
C THR A 55 0.16 -6.44 5.81
N PHE A 56 0.53 -5.34 6.48
CA PHE A 56 0.98 -5.33 7.86
C PHE A 56 -0.19 -5.47 8.85
N TYR A 57 -1.33 -4.84 8.58
CA TYR A 57 -2.53 -5.00 9.42
C TYR A 57 -3.22 -6.35 9.18
N GLY A 58 -3.14 -6.92 7.98
CA GLY A 58 -3.93 -8.10 7.60
C GLY A 58 -3.21 -9.44 7.44
N LEU A 59 -1.87 -9.52 7.35
CA LEU A 59 -1.22 -10.76 6.88
C LEU A 59 0.10 -11.15 7.53
N ALA A 60 0.86 -10.19 8.06
CA ALA A 60 2.23 -10.46 8.51
C ALA A 60 2.37 -10.86 9.99
N TYR A 61 1.37 -10.56 10.84
CA TYR A 61 1.50 -10.72 12.30
C TYR A 61 0.34 -11.44 13.00
N THR A 62 -0.77 -11.69 12.31
CA THR A 62 -1.97 -12.33 12.87
C THR A 62 -2.38 -13.52 12.01
N ASN A 63 -2.87 -14.60 12.64
CA ASN A 63 -3.51 -15.66 11.87
C ASN A 63 -4.70 -15.04 11.13
N PRO A 64 -4.97 -15.39 9.86
CA PRO A 64 -6.08 -14.81 9.12
C PRO A 64 -7.44 -15.04 9.81
N LEU A 65 -7.52 -16.06 10.66
CA LEU A 65 -8.68 -16.34 11.53
C LEU A 65 -8.84 -15.30 12.65
N ASP A 66 -7.75 -14.78 13.21
CA ASP A 66 -7.75 -13.78 14.30
C ASP A 66 -8.16 -12.38 13.81
N LEU A 67 -8.15 -12.14 12.50
CA LEU A 67 -8.62 -10.89 11.89
C LEU A 67 -10.14 -10.91 11.69
N CYS A 68 -10.63 -12.05 11.23
CA CYS A 68 -12.04 -12.24 10.97
C CYS A 68 -12.88 -12.33 12.25
N ALA A 69 -12.33 -12.90 13.32
CA ALA A 69 -13.13 -13.32 14.46
C ALA A 69 -12.33 -13.26 15.77
N THR A 70 -13.05 -13.06 16.88
CA THR A 70 -12.44 -13.13 18.21
C THR A 70 -12.54 -14.57 18.72
N LYS A 71 -11.43 -15.12 19.22
CA LYS A 71 -11.42 -16.45 19.83
C LYS A 71 -12.12 -16.43 21.19
N THR A 72 -13.15 -17.25 21.34
CA THR A 72 -13.88 -17.43 22.61
C THR A 72 -13.09 -18.30 23.59
N ALA A 73 -13.53 -18.31 24.86
CA ALA A 73 -12.92 -19.13 25.90
C ALA A 73 -13.01 -20.65 25.62
N SER A 74 -13.98 -21.10 24.81
CA SER A 74 -14.09 -22.48 24.31
C SER A 74 -13.13 -22.80 23.17
N GLY A 75 -12.49 -21.78 22.59
CA GLY A 75 -11.56 -21.91 21.48
C GLY A 75 -12.17 -21.68 20.09
N ASP A 76 -13.47 -21.39 20.02
CA ASP A 76 -14.20 -21.15 18.77
C ASP A 76 -14.03 -19.70 18.30
N TYR A 77 -13.91 -19.50 16.99
CA TYR A 77 -13.85 -18.20 16.34
C TYR A 77 -15.26 -17.73 16.01
N VAL A 78 -15.70 -16.63 16.62
CA VAL A 78 -17.08 -16.12 16.50
C VAL A 78 -17.08 -14.66 16.08
N ASP A 79 -18.09 -14.25 15.29
CA ASP A 79 -18.26 -12.87 14.84
C ASP A 79 -18.45 -11.93 16.03
N SER A 80 -17.82 -10.75 15.98
CA SER A 80 -17.87 -9.75 17.05
C SER A 80 -19.21 -9.00 17.01
N GLY A 81 -20.28 -9.70 17.37
CA GLY A 81 -21.65 -9.18 17.37
C GLY A 81 -22.73 -10.18 16.91
N ARG A 82 -22.35 -11.39 16.48
CA ARG A 82 -23.28 -12.44 16.04
C ARG A 82 -22.76 -13.82 16.39
N ASP A 83 -23.65 -14.78 16.67
CA ASP A 83 -23.30 -16.16 17.06
C ASP A 83 -22.88 -17.05 15.87
N TYR A 84 -22.30 -16.48 14.82
CA TYR A 84 -21.86 -17.24 13.65
C TYR A 84 -20.39 -17.62 13.79
N SER A 85 -20.12 -18.91 13.58
CA SER A 85 -18.76 -19.45 13.58
C SER A 85 -18.05 -19.19 12.25
N LEU A 86 -16.75 -18.89 12.34
CA LEU A 86 -15.89 -18.75 11.17
C LEU A 86 -15.61 -20.13 10.55
N THR A 87 -15.87 -20.27 9.25
CA THR A 87 -15.71 -21.54 8.52
C THR A 87 -14.36 -21.58 7.81
N SER A 88 -13.99 -20.48 7.14
CA SER A 88 -12.71 -20.34 6.45
C SER A 88 -12.36 -18.87 6.25
N ALA A 89 -11.10 -18.59 6.00
CA ALA A 89 -10.61 -17.27 5.63
C ALA A 89 -9.74 -17.40 4.37
N THR A 90 -10.01 -16.57 3.37
CA THR A 90 -9.21 -16.50 2.14
C THR A 90 -8.42 -15.21 2.10
N VAL A 91 -7.12 -15.33 1.81
CA VAL A 91 -6.20 -14.21 1.69
C VAL A 91 -6.03 -13.84 0.22
N HIS A 92 -6.26 -12.58 -0.10
CA HIS A 92 -5.93 -11.99 -1.39
C HIS A 92 -4.68 -11.11 -1.26
N HIS A 93 -3.71 -11.34 -2.14
CA HIS A 93 -2.46 -10.58 -2.14
C HIS A 93 -2.55 -9.27 -2.92
N PHE A 94 -3.46 -9.16 -3.90
CA PHE A 94 -3.65 -7.93 -4.65
C PHE A 94 -5.08 -7.78 -5.21
N PRO A 95 -5.82 -6.71 -4.82
CA PRO A 95 -5.52 -5.83 -3.69
C PRO A 95 -5.43 -6.63 -2.38
N PRO A 96 -4.61 -6.20 -1.41
CA PRO A 96 -4.48 -6.92 -0.14
C PRO A 96 -5.83 -6.95 0.58
N SER A 97 -6.43 -8.13 0.71
CA SER A 97 -7.69 -8.33 1.44
C SER A 97 -7.78 -9.70 2.11
N VAL A 98 -8.61 -9.78 3.15
CA VAL A 98 -8.97 -11.05 3.80
C VAL A 98 -10.49 -11.18 3.73
N THR A 99 -10.97 -12.25 3.09
CA THR A 99 -12.39 -12.57 3.05
C THR A 99 -12.69 -13.66 4.06
N CYS A 100 -13.62 -13.38 4.96
CA CYS A 100 -14.05 -14.25 6.04
C CYS A 100 -15.36 -14.93 5.65
N HIS A 101 -15.39 -16.26 5.69
CA HIS A 101 -16.57 -17.06 5.38
C HIS A 101 -17.22 -17.59 6.66
N TRP A 102 -18.51 -17.33 6.82
CA TRP A 102 -19.27 -17.65 8.04
C TRP A 102 -20.22 -18.83 7.83
N SER A 103 -20.54 -19.54 8.92
CA SER A 103 -21.42 -20.72 8.89
C SER A 103 -22.86 -20.43 8.44
N SER A 104 -23.28 -19.18 8.53
CA SER A 104 -24.53 -18.64 7.97
C SER A 104 -24.55 -18.53 6.44
N GLY A 105 -23.41 -18.69 5.77
CA GLY A 105 -23.26 -18.58 4.32
C GLY A 105 -22.98 -17.17 3.81
N TYR A 106 -22.85 -16.15 4.67
CA TYR A 106 -22.37 -14.83 4.25
C TYR A 106 -20.83 -14.75 4.31
N SER A 107 -20.28 -13.80 3.55
CA SER A 107 -18.86 -13.49 3.53
C SER A 107 -18.66 -12.00 3.85
N THR A 108 -17.60 -11.67 4.61
CA THR A 108 -17.21 -10.29 4.91
C THR A 108 -15.76 -10.07 4.54
N ASP A 109 -15.45 -8.92 3.94
CA ASP A 109 -14.07 -8.51 3.70
C ASP A 109 -13.55 -7.67 4.87
N ASP A 110 -12.45 -8.12 5.48
CA ASP A 110 -11.74 -7.39 6.51
C ASP A 110 -10.59 -6.58 5.88
N VAL A 111 -10.94 -5.42 5.33
CA VAL A 111 -9.98 -4.42 4.86
C VAL A 111 -10.48 -3.04 5.21
N SER A 112 -9.61 -2.20 5.79
CA SER A 112 -9.94 -0.80 6.02
C SER A 112 -10.34 -0.11 4.72
N PHE A 113 -11.51 0.53 4.72
CA PHE A 113 -12.13 1.16 3.55
C PHE A 113 -11.24 2.14 2.76
N TRP A 114 -10.18 2.68 3.37
CA TRP A 114 -9.23 3.60 2.74
C TRP A 114 -8.08 2.91 1.98
N VAL A 115 -7.78 1.64 2.24
CA VAL A 115 -6.57 0.98 1.69
C VAL A 115 -6.67 0.88 0.18
N THR A 116 -7.80 0.35 -0.32
CA THR A 116 -8.04 0.13 -1.74
C THR A 116 -8.08 1.45 -2.53
N PRO A 117 -8.84 2.49 -2.12
CA PRO A 117 -8.80 3.79 -2.79
C PRO A 117 -7.41 4.43 -2.81
N LEU A 118 -6.67 4.41 -1.69
CA LEU A 118 -5.35 5.04 -1.61
C LEU A 118 -4.32 4.32 -2.49
N LEU A 119 -4.39 2.99 -2.52
CA LEU A 119 -3.54 2.15 -3.37
C LEU A 119 -3.75 2.44 -4.85
N PHE A 120 -5.00 2.43 -5.31
CA PHE A 120 -5.31 2.70 -6.72
C PHE A 120 -5.04 4.15 -7.10
N ALA A 121 -5.35 5.13 -6.24
CA ALA A 121 -5.03 6.53 -6.48
C ALA A 121 -3.52 6.77 -6.59
N GLY A 122 -2.73 6.16 -5.69
CA GLY A 122 -1.27 6.22 -5.73
C GLY A 122 -0.69 5.60 -7.00
N LEU A 123 -1.16 4.40 -7.38
CA LEU A 123 -0.76 3.70 -8.61
C LEU A 123 -1.12 4.51 -9.87
N ALA A 124 -2.34 5.05 -9.95
CA ALA A 124 -2.76 5.87 -11.08
C ALA A 124 -1.90 7.14 -11.21
N CYS A 125 -1.63 7.83 -10.10
CA CYS A 125 -0.76 9.00 -10.10
C CYS A 125 0.67 8.65 -10.54
N ALA A 126 1.24 7.57 -10.00
CA ALA A 126 2.57 7.10 -10.36
C ALA A 126 2.66 6.76 -11.85
N THR A 127 1.75 5.93 -12.36
CA THR A 127 1.74 5.51 -13.77
C THR A 127 1.61 6.67 -14.73
N VAL A 128 0.67 7.59 -14.51
CA VAL A 128 0.50 8.80 -15.34
C VAL A 128 1.75 9.69 -15.30
N CYS A 129 2.35 9.90 -14.12
CA CYS A 129 3.54 10.73 -14.04
C CYS A 129 4.76 10.06 -14.70
N PHE A 130 4.91 8.74 -14.58
CA PHE A 130 5.96 7.98 -15.26
C PHE A 130 5.80 8.02 -16.77
N THR A 131 4.59 7.84 -17.31
CA THR A 131 4.34 7.91 -18.76
C THR A 131 4.67 9.29 -19.30
N LEU A 132 4.26 10.38 -18.62
CA LEU A 132 4.63 11.74 -19.01
C LEU A 132 6.15 11.99 -19.02
N ILE A 133 6.88 11.44 -18.05
CA ILE A 133 8.35 11.55 -18.01
C ILE A 133 8.97 10.80 -19.20
N LEU A 134 8.47 9.61 -19.51
CA LEU A 134 8.94 8.81 -20.65
C LEU A 134 8.64 9.48 -21.98
N ILE A 135 7.43 10.03 -22.16
CA ILE A 135 7.04 10.78 -23.36
C ILE A 135 7.95 11.99 -23.55
N ASN A 136 8.14 12.82 -22.51
CA ASN A 136 9.02 13.99 -22.59
C ASN A 136 10.48 13.61 -22.91
N ARG A 137 10.98 12.50 -22.36
CA ARG A 137 12.31 11.99 -22.69
C ARG A 137 12.39 11.52 -24.14
N SER A 138 11.36 10.84 -24.64
CA SER A 138 11.32 10.33 -26.01
C SER A 138 11.28 11.48 -27.03
N GLN A 139 10.47 12.52 -26.78
CA GLN A 139 10.40 13.71 -27.63
C GLN A 139 11.73 14.47 -27.64
N ARG A 140 12.37 14.63 -26.48
CA ARG A 140 13.68 15.30 -26.39
C ARG A 140 14.81 14.51 -27.05
N ARG A 141 14.69 13.18 -27.21
CA ARG A 141 15.63 12.35 -27.98
C ARG A 141 15.37 12.40 -29.48
N ARG A 142 14.14 12.68 -29.92
CA ARG A 142 13.79 12.84 -31.34
C ARG A 142 14.18 14.20 -31.89
N ALA A 143 13.99 15.27 -31.12
CA ALA A 143 14.33 16.65 -31.53
C ALA A 143 15.79 16.88 -32.02
N PRO A 144 16.84 16.19 -31.53
CA PRO A 144 18.18 16.31 -32.11
C PRO A 144 18.36 15.56 -33.44
N HIS A 145 17.55 14.56 -33.75
CA HIS A 145 17.74 13.75 -34.96
C HIS A 145 17.19 14.43 -36.23
N ASP A 146 16.16 15.27 -36.08
CA ASP A 146 15.53 15.95 -37.21
C ASP A 146 16.37 17.15 -37.72
N ASN A 147 17.29 17.69 -36.90
CA ASN A 147 18.17 18.80 -37.31
C ASN A 147 19.39 18.35 -38.14
N GLU A 148 19.65 17.04 -38.26
CA GLU A 148 20.80 16.49 -38.99
C GLU A 148 20.43 16.00 -40.40
N LEU A 149 19.14 16.00 -40.75
CA LEU A 149 18.64 15.66 -42.10
C LEU A 149 18.37 16.89 -42.99
N ASP A 150 18.43 18.10 -42.43
CA ASP A 150 18.18 19.37 -43.13
C ASP A 150 19.44 20.26 -43.31
N ALA A 151 20.64 19.73 -43.04
CA ALA A 151 21.94 20.42 -43.20
C ALA A 151 22.84 19.71 -44.23
#